data_AF-A0A1G7M202-F1
#
_entry.id   AF-A0A1G7M202-F1
#
_cell.length_a   1.000
_cell.length_b   1.000
_cell.length_c   1.000
_cell.angle_alpha   90.00
_cell.angle_beta   90.00
_cell.angle_gamma   90.00
#
_symmetry.space_group_name_H-M   'P 1'
#
loop_
_entity.id
_entity.type
_entity.pdbx_description
1 polymer ?
#
loop_
_entity_poly.entity_id
_entity_poly.type
_entity_poly.pdbx_seq_one_letter_code
_entity_poly.pdbx_strand_id
1 'polypeptide(L)'
;MPRLLPAIIMLDVHRDPLRFEIRLAGTAIREIYAAELTGITIAADDASPLSTDAYPRLMHAVNEAAPVFARNAVHWQGRDHVRYDVAHLPLGADDRIEKILTLIERV
;
A
#
# COMPACT_ATOMS: atom_id res chain seq x y z
N MET A 1 9.81 -4.43 -18.91
CA MET A 1 9.51 -3.77 -17.62
C MET A 1 8.12 -3.11 -17.49
N PRO A 2 7.37 -2.70 -18.53
CA PRO A 2 6.02 -2.09 -18.35
C PRO A 2 4.97 -3.00 -17.68
N ARG A 3 5.19 -4.32 -17.68
CA ARG A 3 4.23 -5.33 -17.23
C ARG A 3 3.85 -5.23 -15.76
N LEU A 4 4.68 -4.62 -14.92
CA LEU A 4 4.42 -4.47 -13.49
C LEU A 4 3.61 -3.20 -13.18
N LEU A 5 3.63 -2.19 -14.05
CA LEU A 5 2.97 -0.90 -13.81
C LEU A 5 1.47 -0.98 -13.51
N PRO A 6 0.68 -1.90 -14.10
CA PRO A 6 -0.72 -2.05 -13.71
C PRO A 6 -0.91 -2.47 -12.25
N ALA A 7 0.10 -3.06 -11.61
CA ALA A 7 0.01 -3.69 -10.30
C ALA A 7 0.83 -2.98 -9.21
N ILE A 8 1.29 -1.75 -9.48
CA ILE A 8 1.98 -0.93 -8.48
C ILE A 8 1.03 0.05 -7.80
N ILE A 9 1.35 0.40 -6.56
CA ILE A 9 0.80 1.56 -5.86
C ILE A 9 2.00 2.39 -5.40
N MET A 10 1.96 3.71 -5.63
CA MET A 10 2.95 4.63 -5.08
C MET A 10 2.28 5.47 -4.00
N LEU A 11 2.90 5.47 -2.81
CA LEU A 11 2.42 6.22 -1.67
C LEU A 11 3.39 7.35 -1.31
N ASP A 12 2.87 8.54 -1.04
CA ASP A 12 3.61 9.62 -0.39
C ASP A 12 3.54 9.44 1.13
N VAL A 13 4.68 9.61 1.82
CA VAL A 13 4.79 9.49 3.28
C VAL A 13 4.72 10.88 3.90
N HIS A 14 3.65 11.15 4.64
CA HIS A 14 3.47 12.37 5.42
C HIS A 14 3.81 12.09 6.88
N ARG A 15 4.53 12.99 7.54
CA ARG A 15 4.93 12.86 8.96
C ARG A 15 4.24 13.94 9.80
N ASP A 16 4.06 13.64 11.08
CA ASP A 16 3.46 14.52 12.08
C ASP A 16 2.03 15.00 11.76
N PRO A 17 1.02 14.08 11.72
CA PRO A 17 1.10 12.66 12.07
C PRO A 17 1.52 11.77 10.89
N LEU A 18 1.98 10.54 11.18
CA LEU A 18 2.33 9.57 10.14
C LEU A 18 1.08 9.15 9.35
N ARG A 19 1.08 9.45 8.05
CA ARG A 19 0.00 9.15 7.11
C ARG A 19 0.56 8.78 5.74
N PHE A 20 -0.19 8.01 4.98
CA PHE A 20 0.23 7.54 3.66
C PHE A 20 -0.83 7.91 2.63
N GLU A 21 -0.47 8.74 1.66
CA GLU A 21 -1.38 9.11 0.58
C GLU A 21 -1.10 8.27 -0.66
N ILE A 22 -2.11 7.62 -1.23
CA ILE A 22 -1.98 6.89 -2.47
C ILE A 22 -1.90 7.88 -3.63
N ARG A 23 -0.67 8.25 -4.02
CA ARG A 23 -0.40 9.16 -5.12
C ARG A 23 -0.77 8.57 -6.49
N LEU A 24 -0.57 7.27 -6.65
CA LEU A 24 -0.86 6.56 -7.89
C LEU A 24 -1.25 5.12 -7.56
N ALA A 25 -2.34 4.64 -8.16
CA ALA A 25 -2.67 3.22 -8.21
C ALA A 25 -2.67 2.73 -9.67
N GLY A 26 -2.00 1.61 -9.92
CA GLY A 26 -2.02 0.95 -11.22
C GLY A 26 -3.40 0.42 -11.58
N THR A 27 -3.66 0.21 -12.87
CA THR A 27 -5.01 -0.13 -13.36
C THR A 27 -5.53 -1.48 -12.86
N ALA A 28 -4.67 -2.46 -12.61
CA ALA A 28 -5.07 -3.77 -12.08
C ALA A 28 -5.49 -3.69 -10.60
N ILE A 29 -5.03 -2.67 -9.86
CA ILE A 29 -5.42 -2.44 -8.46
C ILE A 29 -6.92 -2.20 -8.34
N ARG A 30 -7.50 -1.45 -9.30
CA ARG A 30 -8.95 -1.21 -9.36
C ARG A 30 -9.75 -2.50 -9.47
N GLU A 31 -9.23 -3.51 -10.17
CA GLU A 31 -9.91 -4.81 -10.31
C GLU A 31 -9.90 -5.60 -8.99
N ILE A 32 -8.77 -5.58 -8.28
CA ILE A 32 -8.58 -6.25 -6.99
C ILE A 32 -9.49 -5.62 -5.92
N TYR A 33 -9.40 -4.29 -5.76
CA TYR A 33 -10.09 -3.55 -4.71
C TYR A 33 -11.51 -3.10 -5.08
N ALA A 34 -11.91 -3.24 -6.35
CA ALA A 34 -13.19 -2.73 -6.88
C ALA A 34 -13.43 -1.23 -6.59
N ALA A 35 -12.36 -0.46 -6.44
CA ALA A 35 -12.39 0.95 -6.07
C ALA A 35 -11.25 1.71 -6.74
N GLU A 36 -11.44 3.01 -6.94
CA GLU A 36 -10.34 3.93 -7.26
C GLU A 36 -9.64 4.29 -5.96
N LEU A 37 -8.35 3.97 -5.85
CA LEU A 37 -7.58 4.17 -4.62
C LEU A 37 -6.76 5.47 -4.65
N THR A 38 -6.54 6.06 -5.82
CA THR A 38 -5.75 7.29 -5.95
C THR A 38 -6.38 8.42 -5.13
N GLY A 39 -5.56 9.12 -4.34
CA GLY A 39 -5.97 10.19 -3.44
C GLY A 39 -6.48 9.73 -2.07
N ILE A 40 -6.64 8.42 -1.83
CA ILE A 40 -7.01 7.91 -0.51
C ILE A 40 -5.82 8.03 0.45
N THR A 41 -6.11 8.47 1.67
CA THR A 41 -5.15 8.52 2.78
C THR A 41 -5.34 7.32 3.70
N ILE A 42 -4.25 6.63 4.01
CA ILE A 42 -4.16 5.58 5.02
C ILE A 42 -3.56 6.17 6.29
N ALA A 43 -4.27 6.05 7.41
CA ALA A 43 -3.88 6.64 8.69
C ALA A 43 -4.30 5.79 9.89
N ALA A 44 -3.59 5.90 11.01
CA ALA A 44 -3.89 5.17 12.25
C ALA A 44 -5.27 5.50 12.84
N ASP A 45 -5.75 6.72 12.63
CA ASP A 45 -7.04 7.23 13.12
C ASP A 45 -8.20 6.96 12.15
N ASP A 46 -7.94 6.33 11.00
CA ASP A 46 -8.96 5.92 10.04
C ASP A 46 -9.38 4.46 10.26
N ALA A 47 -10.64 4.27 10.65
CA ALA A 47 -11.25 2.96 10.88
C ALA A 47 -11.66 2.22 9.59
N SER A 48 -11.34 2.75 8.41
CA SER A 48 -11.63 2.05 7.16
C SER A 48 -10.91 0.69 7.10
N PRO A 49 -11.49 -0.33 6.42
CA PRO A 49 -10.84 -1.63 6.26
C PRO A 49 -9.47 -1.54 5.60
N LEU A 50 -9.30 -0.60 4.65
CA LEU A 50 -8.03 -0.36 3.98
C LEU A 50 -6.97 0.14 4.97
N SER A 51 -7.30 1.15 5.78
CA SER A 51 -6.37 1.71 6.76
C SER A 51 -6.04 0.72 7.87
N THR A 52 -7.06 0.03 8.39
CA THR A 52 -6.88 -1.02 9.42
C THR A 52 -5.92 -2.12 8.96
N ASP A 53 -6.02 -2.54 7.70
CA ASP A 53 -5.16 -3.58 7.14
C ASP A 53 -3.76 -3.07 6.74
N ALA A 54 -3.69 -1.99 5.98
CA ALA A 54 -2.44 -1.54 5.36
C ALA A 54 -1.54 -0.73 6.30
N TYR A 55 -2.11 0.07 7.21
CA TYR A 55 -1.33 1.01 8.03
C TYR A 55 -0.20 0.35 8.83
N PRO A 56 -0.41 -0.78 9.55
CA PRO A 56 0.66 -1.38 10.35
C PRO A 56 1.90 -1.78 9.53
N ARG A 57 1.68 -2.26 8.30
CA ARG A 57 2.76 -2.71 7.40
C ARG A 57 3.50 -1.52 6.78
N LEU A 58 2.77 -0.48 6.38
CA LEU A 58 3.37 0.75 5.85
C LEU A 58 4.18 1.47 6.92
N MET A 59 3.65 1.55 8.15
CA MET A 59 4.36 2.08 9.32
C MET A 59 5.64 1.29 9.58
N HIS A 60 5.58 -0.04 9.58
CA HIS A 60 6.77 -0.89 9.77
C HIS A 60 7.83 -0.63 8.68
N ALA A 61 7.43 -0.55 7.40
CA ALA A 61 8.34 -0.28 6.30
C ALA A 61 9.07 1.07 6.43
N VAL A 62 8.37 2.11 6.91
CA VAL A 62 8.99 3.43 7.14
C VAL A 62 9.92 3.42 8.35
N ASN A 63 9.50 2.80 9.45
CA ASN A 63 10.25 2.84 10.71
C ASN A 63 11.54 2.02 10.63
N GLU A 64 11.50 0.86 9.98
CA GLU A 64 12.69 0.01 9.80
C GLU A 64 13.53 0.42 8.58
N ALA A 65 13.01 1.33 7.74
CA ALA A 65 13.59 1.67 6.44
C ALA A 65 13.94 0.42 5.59
N ALA A 66 13.12 -0.62 5.68
CA ALA A 66 13.36 -1.93 5.08
C ALA A 66 12.14 -2.44 4.30
N PRO A 67 12.34 -3.25 3.24
CA PRO A 67 11.25 -3.90 2.54
C PRO A 67 10.39 -4.78 3.44
N VAL A 68 9.07 -4.68 3.30
CA VAL A 68 8.10 -5.51 4.01
C VAL A 68 7.34 -6.37 3.00
N PHE A 69 7.35 -7.68 3.22
CA PHE A 69 6.63 -8.65 2.40
C PHE A 69 5.50 -9.26 3.22
N ALA A 70 4.31 -9.36 2.63
CA ALA A 70 3.17 -10.00 3.27
C ALA A 70 2.35 -10.79 2.24
N ARG A 71 1.70 -11.84 2.72
CA ARG A 71 0.61 -12.51 2.01
C ARG A 71 -0.69 -12.09 2.66
N ASN A 72 -1.55 -11.47 1.89
CA ASN A 72 -2.80 -10.91 2.38
C ASN A 72 -4.00 -11.56 1.68
N ALA A 73 -5.16 -11.42 2.30
CA ALA A 73 -6.44 -11.60 1.64
C ALA A 73 -7.18 -10.26 1.61
N VAL A 74 -7.95 -10.00 0.56
CA VAL A 74 -8.80 -8.81 0.50
C VAL A 74 -9.97 -9.02 1.46
N HIS A 75 -9.82 -8.57 2.70
CA HIS A 75 -10.88 -8.63 3.71
C HIS A 75 -11.96 -7.55 3.53
N TRP A 76 -11.80 -6.69 2.51
CA TRP A 76 -12.76 -5.66 2.19
C TRP A 76 -13.86 -6.19 1.23
N GLN A 77 -15.10 -5.79 1.48
CA GLN A 77 -16.29 -6.11 0.65
C GLN A 77 -16.61 -7.61 0.50
N GLY A 78 -16.30 -8.45 1.49
CA GLY A 78 -16.64 -9.89 1.44
C GLY A 78 -15.87 -10.68 0.36
N ARG A 79 -14.69 -10.18 -0.04
CA ARG A 79 -13.80 -10.79 -1.04
C ARG A 79 -12.67 -11.61 -0.42
N ASP A 80 -12.94 -12.29 0.70
CA ASP A 80 -11.95 -13.10 1.45
C ASP A 80 -11.29 -14.22 0.61
N HIS A 81 -11.86 -14.55 -0.54
CA HIS A 81 -11.32 -15.52 -1.49
C HIS A 81 -10.20 -14.97 -2.40
N VAL A 82 -10.00 -13.64 -2.45
CA VAL A 82 -8.93 -13.03 -3.26
C VAL A 82 -7.68 -12.91 -2.40
N ARG A 83 -6.66 -13.71 -2.74
CA ARG A 83 -5.34 -13.64 -2.12
C ARG A 83 -4.38 -12.86 -3.00
N TYR A 84 -3.49 -12.13 -2.34
CA TYR A 84 -2.41 -11.44 -3.02
C TYR A 84 -1.17 -11.42 -2.16
N ASP A 85 -0.02 -11.50 -2.81
CA ASP A 85 1.27 -11.21 -2.22
C ASP A 85 1.55 -9.71 -2.42
N VAL A 86 2.12 -9.07 -1.41
CA VAL A 86 2.44 -7.65 -1.42
C VAL A 86 3.87 -7.42 -0.97
N ALA A 87 4.56 -6.51 -1.66
CA ALA A 87 5.86 -6.01 -1.27
C ALA A 87 5.78 -4.49 -1.12
N HIS A 88 6.05 -3.98 0.08
CA HIS A 88 6.22 -2.55 0.35
C HIS A 88 7.70 -2.22 0.32
N LEU A 89 8.11 -1.41 -0.65
CA LEU A 89 9.49 -1.00 -0.87
C LEU A 89 9.63 0.47 -0.47
N PRO A 90 10.18 0.77 0.72
CA PRO A 90 10.40 2.15 1.12
C PRO A 90 11.43 2.81 0.20
N LEU A 91 11.11 4.02 -0.26
CA LEU A 91 11.96 4.83 -1.12
C LEU A 91 12.26 6.14 -0.40
N GLY A 92 13.54 6.48 -0.34
CA GLY A 92 14.02 7.68 0.33
C GLY A 92 15.40 8.08 -0.17
N ALA A 93 15.79 9.29 0.20
CA ALA A 93 17.18 9.73 0.18
C ALA A 93 17.65 9.87 1.62
N ASP A 94 18.92 9.58 1.85
CA ASP A 94 19.57 9.67 3.17
C ASP A 94 18.82 8.87 4.26
N ASP A 95 18.44 9.52 5.36
CA ASP A 95 17.80 8.93 6.55
C ASP A 95 16.27 9.05 6.54
N ARG A 96 15.67 9.49 5.44
CA ARG A 96 14.24 9.75 5.36
C ARG A 96 13.56 9.00 4.22
N ILE A 97 12.63 8.12 4.61
CA ILE A 97 11.66 7.55 3.68
C ILE A 97 10.59 8.60 3.35
N GLU A 98 10.44 8.90 2.06
CA GLU A 98 9.49 9.87 1.53
C GLU A 98 8.37 9.21 0.73
N LYS A 99 8.62 8.01 0.20
CA LYS A 99 7.64 7.26 -0.59
C LYS A 99 7.69 5.78 -0.25
N ILE A 100 6.63 5.08 -0.60
CA ILE A 100 6.63 3.62 -0.64
C ILE A 100 6.14 3.20 -2.02
N LEU A 101 6.92 2.35 -2.70
CA LEU A 101 6.47 1.61 -3.87
C LEU A 101 5.93 0.26 -3.41
N THR A 102 4.64 0.05 -3.59
CA THR A 102 3.97 -1.21 -3.29
C THR A 102 3.76 -1.98 -4.58
N LEU A 103 4.18 -3.25 -4.63
CA LEU A 103 3.78 -4.19 -5.67
C LEU A 103 2.75 -5.16 -5.11
N ILE A 104 1.70 -5.43 -5.90
CA ILE A 104 0.67 -6.40 -5.57
C ILE A 104 0.66 -7.49 -6.66
N GLU A 105 0.75 -8.74 -6.25
CA GLU A 105 0.61 -9.89 -7.14
C GLU A 105 -0.54 -10.77 -6.68
N ARG A 106 -1.49 -11.06 -7.58
CA ARG A 106 -2.61 -11.94 -7.27
C ARG A 106 -2.13 -13.40 -7.24
N VAL A 107 -2.55 -14.15 -6.21
CA VAL A 107 -2.22 -15.57 -6.00
C VAL A 107 -3.45 -16.45 -6.17
#